data_AF-A0A3S5DP55-F1
#
_entry.id   AF-A0A3S5DP55-F1
#
_cell.length_a   1.000
_cell.length_b   1.000
_cell.length_c   1.000
_cell.angle_alpha   90.00
_cell.angle_beta   90.00
_cell.angle_gamma   90.00
#
_symmetry.space_group_name_H-M   'P 1'
#
loop_
_entity.id
_entity.type
_entity.pdbx_description
1 polymer ?
#
loop_
_entity_poly.entity_id
_entity_poly.type
_entity_poly.pdbx_seq_one_letter_code
_entity_poly.pdbx_strand_id
1 'polypeptide(L)'
;MLYFLLNILHQIPSPLHWSLMADVDDYGEWKTGKRITGISFSGNLFFLKLGLAIAGAMVGFLLSWYGYDAGAKAQSDTAIGGIVLLFTVIPGVGYLITAGVVRLLKVDRELMKQIQKDLEKRRASYRELNDDPQFNVAETVRKPDAKLAQPFIEQRADPFILRDGNHYYFIASVPEYDRLEIRRATRWKTYAPPPCRCLA
;
A
#
# COMPACT_ATOMS: atom_id res chain seq x y z
N MET A 1 24.39 -18.67 -23.04
CA MET A 1 23.86 -19.75 -22.17
C MET A 1 23.99 -19.41 -20.69
N LEU A 2 25.19 -19.20 -20.14
CA LEU A 2 25.38 -18.87 -18.71
C LEU A 2 24.65 -17.61 -18.23
N TYR A 3 24.73 -16.52 -18.99
CA TYR A 3 24.04 -15.25 -18.69
C TYR A 3 22.51 -15.42 -18.60
N PHE A 4 21.94 -16.27 -19.47
CA PHE A 4 20.50 -16.54 -19.49
C PHE A 4 20.04 -17.29 -18.23
N LEU A 5 20.81 -18.30 -17.79
CA LEU A 5 20.55 -19.01 -16.55
C LEU A 5 20.66 -18.11 -15.32
N LEU A 6 21.65 -17.22 -15.28
CA LEU A 6 21.81 -16.22 -14.22
C LEU A 6 20.61 -15.27 -14.13
N ASN A 7 20.08 -14.81 -15.26
CA ASN A 7 18.90 -13.95 -15.27
C ASN A 7 17.65 -14.68 -14.76
N ILE A 8 17.45 -15.95 -15.10
CA ILE A 8 16.33 -16.74 -14.57
C ILE A 8 16.43 -16.86 -13.06
N LEU A 9 17.60 -17.26 -12.54
CA LEU A 9 17.82 -17.39 -11.09
C LEU A 9 17.60 -16.08 -10.35
N HIS A 10 17.98 -14.95 -10.96
CA HIS A 10 17.81 -13.62 -10.39
C HIS A 10 16.34 -13.16 -10.31
N GLN A 11 15.45 -13.65 -11.19
CA GLN A 11 14.05 -13.23 -11.23
C GLN A 11 13.13 -14.04 -10.31
N ILE A 12 13.54 -15.22 -9.85
CA ILE A 12 12.74 -16.08 -8.95
C ILE A 12 12.37 -15.40 -7.61
N PRO A 13 13.25 -14.61 -6.96
CA PRO A 13 12.91 -13.92 -5.71
C PRO A 13 11.84 -12.84 -5.84
N SER A 14 11.62 -12.29 -7.04
CA SER A 14 10.68 -11.18 -7.28
C SER A 14 9.25 -11.50 -6.83
N PRO A 15 8.60 -12.62 -7.25
CA PRO A 15 7.27 -12.98 -6.74
C PRO A 15 7.27 -13.32 -5.25
N LEU A 16 8.35 -13.88 -4.72
CA LEU A 16 8.46 -14.20 -3.29
C LEU A 16 8.47 -12.94 -2.43
N HIS A 17 9.12 -11.87 -2.88
CA HIS A 17 9.11 -10.58 -2.20
C HIS A 17 7.69 -10.01 -2.04
N TRP A 18 6.90 -10.03 -3.11
CA TRP A 18 5.51 -9.55 -3.05
C TRP A 18 4.61 -10.43 -2.20
N SER A 19 4.82 -11.76 -2.21
CA SER A 19 4.09 -12.68 -1.32
C SER A 19 4.42 -12.42 0.14
N LEU A 20 5.71 -12.26 0.48
CA LEU A 20 6.16 -11.96 1.83
C LEU A 20 5.60 -10.62 2.34
N MET A 21 5.48 -9.64 1.44
CA MET A 21 4.87 -8.35 1.77
C MET A 21 3.40 -8.50 2.18
N ALA A 22 2.63 -9.32 1.47
CA ALA A 22 1.24 -9.61 1.84
C ALA A 22 1.14 -10.33 3.20
N ASP A 23 2.04 -11.28 3.47
CA ASP A 23 2.10 -11.98 4.75
C ASP A 23 2.37 -11.02 5.93
N VAL A 24 3.27 -10.04 5.74
CA VAL A 24 3.57 -9.00 6.75
C VAL A 24 2.38 -8.08 6.99
N ASP A 25 1.64 -7.72 5.93
CA ASP A 25 0.44 -6.91 6.03
C ASP A 25 -0.68 -7.63 6.82
N ASP A 26 -0.89 -8.92 6.56
CA ASP A 26 -1.84 -9.76 7.31
C ASP A 26 -1.42 -9.89 8.78
N TYR A 27 -0.12 -10.06 9.06
CA TYR A 27 0.41 -10.06 10.43
C TYR A 27 0.16 -8.73 11.14
N GLY A 28 0.35 -7.60 10.44
CA GLY A 28 0.06 -6.26 10.94
C GLY A 28 -1.43 -6.08 11.28
N GLU A 29 -2.33 -6.50 10.40
CA GLU A 29 -3.79 -6.49 10.62
C GLU A 29 -4.16 -7.36 11.85
N TRP A 30 -3.58 -8.55 11.97
CA TRP A 30 -3.87 -9.45 13.10
C TRP A 30 -3.48 -8.83 14.44
N LYS A 31 -2.32 -8.15 14.50
CA LYS A 31 -1.78 -7.56 15.73
C LYS A 31 -2.41 -6.21 16.09
N THR A 32 -2.75 -5.38 15.10
CA THR A 32 -3.26 -4.01 15.33
C THR A 32 -4.77 -3.87 15.15
N GLY A 33 -5.42 -4.86 14.52
CA GLY A 33 -6.84 -4.82 14.17
C GLY A 33 -7.18 -3.86 13.02
N LYS A 34 -6.19 -3.15 12.45
CA LYS A 34 -6.38 -2.19 11.36
C LYS A 34 -5.66 -2.67 10.10
N ARG A 35 -6.37 -2.66 8.98
CA ARG A 35 -5.80 -2.97 7.67
C ARG A 35 -5.10 -1.74 7.08
N ILE A 36 -3.78 -1.80 6.95
CA ILE A 36 -2.94 -0.69 6.47
C ILE A 36 -2.21 -0.99 5.14
N THR A 37 -2.73 -1.94 4.36
CA THR A 37 -2.11 -2.42 3.10
C THR A 37 -1.76 -1.30 2.13
N GLY A 38 -2.63 -0.28 1.98
CA GLY A 38 -2.37 0.85 1.10
C GLY A 38 -1.13 1.67 1.50
N ILE A 39 -0.89 1.83 2.81
CA ILE A 39 0.27 2.55 3.34
C ILE A 39 1.53 1.70 3.15
N SER A 40 1.45 0.39 3.41
CA SER A 40 2.57 -0.53 3.17
C SER A 40 3.03 -0.54 1.71
N PHE A 41 2.07 -0.67 0.76
CA PHE A 41 2.36 -0.67 -0.68
C PHE A 41 2.94 0.65 -1.19
N SER A 42 2.35 1.77 -0.80
CA SER A 42 2.87 3.08 -1.18
C SER A 42 4.25 3.35 -0.59
N GLY A 43 4.49 2.95 0.66
CA GLY A 43 5.80 2.98 1.30
C GLY A 43 6.85 2.19 0.52
N ASN A 44 6.54 0.94 0.13
CA ASN A 44 7.46 0.12 -0.65
C ASN A 44 7.86 0.79 -1.97
N LEU A 45 6.87 1.32 -2.72
CA LEU A 45 7.13 2.01 -3.98
C LEU A 45 7.91 3.32 -3.80
N PHE A 46 7.66 4.05 -2.71
CA PHE A 46 8.43 5.24 -2.37
C PHE A 46 9.90 4.91 -2.13
N PHE A 47 10.20 3.90 -1.30
CA PHE A 47 11.58 3.49 -1.03
C PHE A 47 12.27 2.89 -2.26
N LEU A 48 11.53 2.21 -3.14
CA LEU A 48 12.05 1.73 -4.42
C LEU A 48 12.52 2.89 -5.31
N LYS A 49 11.71 3.96 -5.43
CA LYS A 49 12.08 5.16 -6.20
C LYS A 49 13.23 5.91 -5.56
N LEU A 50 13.21 6.07 -4.23
CA LEU A 50 14.27 6.71 -3.48
C LEU A 50 15.59 5.96 -3.64
N GLY A 51 15.55 4.63 -3.53
CA GLY A 51 16.70 3.76 -3.73
C GLY A 51 17.27 3.87 -5.14
N LEU A 52 16.41 3.91 -6.17
CA LEU A 52 16.85 4.11 -7.55
C LEU A 52 17.50 5.50 -7.76
N ALA A 53 16.95 6.54 -7.16
CA ALA A 53 17.53 7.89 -7.22
C ALA A 53 18.91 7.95 -6.57
N ILE A 54 19.05 7.38 -5.37
CA ILE A 54 20.34 7.31 -4.65
C ILE A 54 21.34 6.45 -5.43
N ALA A 55 20.91 5.30 -5.95
CA ALA A 55 21.77 4.41 -6.72
C ALA A 55 22.27 5.08 -8.01
N GLY A 56 21.40 5.78 -8.73
CA GLY A 56 21.77 6.53 -9.94
C GLY A 56 22.78 7.65 -9.64
N ALA A 57 22.56 8.43 -8.58
CA ALA A 57 23.49 9.46 -8.14
C ALA A 57 24.85 8.87 -7.72
N MET A 58 24.83 7.75 -6.98
CA MET A 58 26.02 7.04 -6.55
C MET A 58 26.83 6.51 -7.75
N VAL A 59 26.18 5.89 -8.73
CA VAL A 59 26.82 5.42 -9.96
C VAL A 59 27.51 6.57 -10.70
N GLY A 60 26.82 7.71 -10.87
CA GLY A 60 27.38 8.89 -11.54
C GLY A 60 28.60 9.45 -10.81
N PHE A 61 28.52 9.56 -9.48
CA PHE A 61 29.63 10.05 -8.65
C PHE A 61 30.84 9.11 -8.73
N LEU A 62 30.64 7.80 -8.60
CA LEU A 62 31.74 6.84 -8.71
C LEU A 62 32.38 6.87 -10.10
N LEU A 63 31.59 6.88 -11.18
CA LEU A 63 32.14 6.95 -12.53
C LEU A 63 32.99 8.20 -12.75
N SER A 64 32.53 9.36 -12.26
CA SER A 64 33.31 10.59 -12.31
C SER A 64 34.59 10.50 -11.48
N TRP A 65 34.53 9.88 -10.28
CA TRP A 65 35.69 9.71 -9.40
C TRP A 65 36.76 8.79 -9.99
N TYR A 66 36.36 7.71 -10.65
CA TYR A 66 37.27 6.74 -11.28
C TYR A 66 37.79 7.21 -12.66
N GLY A 67 37.41 8.42 -13.09
CA GLY A 67 37.90 9.03 -14.34
C GLY A 67 37.29 8.42 -15.59
N TYR A 68 36.01 8.01 -15.53
CA TYR A 68 35.29 7.48 -16.69
C TYR A 68 35.14 8.55 -17.79
N ASP A 69 35.57 8.22 -19.01
CA ASP A 69 35.46 9.09 -20.19
C ASP A 69 34.56 8.46 -21.25
N ALA A 70 33.33 8.96 -21.42
CA ALA A 70 32.40 8.42 -22.40
C ALA A 70 32.87 8.50 -23.86
N GLY A 71 33.85 9.37 -24.18
CA GLY A 71 34.37 9.59 -25.54
C GLY A 71 35.64 8.82 -25.88
N ALA A 72 36.30 8.19 -24.90
CA ALA A 72 37.56 7.48 -25.14
C ALA A 72 37.34 6.14 -25.87
N LYS A 73 38.19 5.86 -26.87
CA LYS A 73 38.17 4.58 -27.61
C LYS A 73 38.51 3.37 -26.73
N ALA A 74 39.27 3.59 -25.66
CA ALA A 74 39.58 2.61 -24.63
C ALA A 74 39.57 3.32 -23.27
N GLN A 75 38.96 2.69 -22.25
CA GLN A 75 38.94 3.21 -20.88
C GLN A 75 40.24 2.88 -20.16
N SER A 76 40.58 3.71 -19.16
CA SER A 76 41.68 3.42 -18.24
C SER A 76 41.37 2.21 -17.36
N ASP A 77 42.40 1.50 -16.93
CA ASP A 77 42.27 0.33 -16.02
C ASP A 77 41.55 0.71 -14.71
N THR A 78 41.76 1.94 -14.22
CA THR A 78 41.08 2.48 -13.03
C THR A 78 39.58 2.65 -13.25
N ALA A 79 39.16 3.13 -14.42
CA ALA A 79 37.75 3.28 -14.77
C ALA A 79 37.06 1.91 -14.93
N ILE A 80 37.74 0.93 -15.55
CA ILE A 80 37.26 -0.44 -15.67
C ILE A 80 37.07 -1.08 -14.29
N GLY A 81 38.03 -0.89 -13.37
CA GLY A 81 37.92 -1.34 -11.98
C GLY A 81 36.70 -0.75 -11.27
N GLY A 82 36.44 0.55 -11.45
CA GLY A 82 35.24 1.21 -10.92
C GLY A 82 33.93 0.63 -11.46
N ILE A 83 33.87 0.32 -12.76
CA ILE A 83 32.71 -0.32 -13.39
C ILE A 83 32.47 -1.72 -12.81
N VAL A 84 33.51 -2.54 -12.70
CA VAL A 84 33.40 -3.90 -12.14
C VAL A 84 32.90 -3.84 -10.69
N LEU A 85 33.39 -2.88 -9.89
CA LEU A 85 32.95 -2.68 -8.51
C LEU A 85 31.43 -2.37 -8.41
N LEU A 86 30.91 -1.53 -9.31
CA LEU A 86 29.50 -1.15 -9.38
C LEU A 86 28.56 -2.32 -9.71
N PHE A 87 29.02 -3.29 -10.49
CA PHE A 87 28.20 -4.46 -10.89
C PHE A 87 28.36 -5.68 -9.98
N THR A 88 29.42 -5.74 -9.16
CA THR A 88 29.74 -6.94 -8.37
C THR A 88 29.65 -6.69 -6.87
N VAL A 89 30.55 -5.89 -6.33
CA VAL A 89 30.71 -5.70 -4.88
C VAL A 89 29.56 -4.90 -4.28
N ILE A 90 29.17 -3.79 -4.90
CA ILE A 90 28.13 -2.90 -4.36
C ILE A 90 26.76 -3.62 -4.29
N PRO A 91 26.26 -4.25 -5.37
CA PRO A 91 25.05 -5.07 -5.29
C PRO A 91 25.21 -6.25 -4.32
N GLY A 92 26.38 -6.88 -4.28
CA GLY A 92 26.68 -8.00 -3.38
C GLY A 92 26.50 -7.63 -1.91
N VAL A 93 27.02 -6.48 -1.47
CA VAL A 93 26.83 -5.97 -0.10
C VAL A 93 25.35 -5.69 0.17
N GLY A 94 24.63 -5.11 -0.80
CA GLY A 94 23.17 -4.88 -0.68
C GLY A 94 22.37 -6.17 -0.45
N TYR A 95 22.73 -7.26 -1.15
CA TYR A 95 22.13 -8.57 -0.92
C TYR A 95 22.46 -9.15 0.45
N LEU A 96 23.69 -8.99 0.95
CA LEU A 96 24.07 -9.45 2.28
C LEU A 96 23.31 -8.72 3.40
N ILE A 97 23.15 -7.40 3.28
CA ILE A 97 22.34 -6.60 4.21
C ILE A 97 20.90 -7.11 4.19
N THR A 98 20.33 -7.30 3.00
CA THR A 98 18.95 -7.81 2.84
C THR A 98 18.79 -9.19 3.47
N ALA A 99 19.74 -10.12 3.24
CA ALA A 99 19.73 -11.44 3.87
C ALA A 99 19.78 -11.35 5.41
N GLY A 100 20.57 -10.42 5.95
CA GLY A 100 20.63 -10.14 7.38
C GLY A 100 19.29 -9.66 7.95
N VAL A 101 18.63 -8.71 7.25
CA VAL A 101 17.32 -8.18 7.66
C VAL A 101 16.23 -9.25 7.58
N VAL A 102 16.20 -10.04 6.52
CA VAL A 102 15.22 -11.14 6.37
C VAL A 102 15.36 -12.17 7.49
N ARG A 103 16.57 -12.42 7.99
CA ARG A 103 16.80 -13.33 9.14
C ARG A 103 16.17 -12.82 10.44
N LEU A 104 15.91 -11.51 10.57
CA LEU A 104 15.25 -10.92 11.74
C LEU A 104 13.72 -11.01 11.68
N LEU A 105 13.15 -11.41 10.53
CA LEU A 105 11.70 -11.58 10.40
C LEU A 105 11.24 -12.80 11.20
N LYS A 106 10.28 -12.56 12.11
CA LYS A 106 9.69 -13.59 12.99
C LYS A 106 8.48 -14.31 12.37
N VAL A 107 8.24 -14.13 11.06
CA VAL A 107 7.06 -14.68 10.38
C VAL A 107 7.34 -16.11 9.97
N ASP A 108 6.76 -17.06 10.73
CA ASP A 108 6.82 -18.50 10.44
C ASP A 108 5.56 -18.95 9.66
N ARG A 109 5.66 -20.04 8.90
CA ARG A 109 4.53 -20.64 8.18
C ARG A 109 3.42 -21.08 9.12
N GLU A 110 3.75 -21.61 10.29
CA GLU A 110 2.71 -22.08 11.22
C GLU A 110 1.96 -20.91 11.85
N LEU A 111 2.66 -19.83 12.16
CA LEU A 111 2.07 -18.56 12.60
C LEU A 111 1.14 -17.99 11.51
N MET A 112 1.55 -18.00 10.24
CA MET A 112 0.72 -17.50 9.15
C MET A 112 -0.58 -18.27 8.97
N LYS A 113 -0.56 -19.61 9.13
CA LYS A 113 -1.81 -20.41 9.10
C LYS A 113 -2.77 -20.01 10.22
N GLN A 114 -2.25 -19.77 11.42
CA GLN A 114 -3.05 -19.34 12.56
C GLN A 114 -3.65 -17.95 12.31
N ILE A 115 -2.85 -17.01 11.80
CA ILE A 115 -3.29 -15.66 11.45
C ILE A 115 -4.43 -15.69 10.43
N GLN A 116 -4.27 -16.45 9.35
CA GLN A 116 -5.31 -16.58 8.32
C GLN A 116 -6.61 -17.10 8.92
N LYS A 117 -6.54 -18.17 9.73
CA LYS A 117 -7.72 -18.73 10.40
C LYS A 117 -8.39 -17.74 11.36
N ASP A 118 -7.61 -16.97 12.11
CA ASP A 118 -8.15 -15.98 13.05
C ASP A 118 -8.78 -14.78 12.34
N LEU A 119 -8.15 -14.30 11.26
CA LEU A 119 -8.68 -13.21 10.44
C LEU A 119 -9.95 -13.63 9.71
N GLU A 120 -10.01 -14.84 9.17
CA GLU A 120 -11.23 -15.40 8.56
C GLU A 120 -12.39 -15.48 9.55
N LYS A 121 -12.14 -15.96 10.78
CA LYS A 121 -13.15 -15.97 11.84
C LYS A 121 -13.66 -14.57 12.15
N ARG A 122 -12.76 -13.59 12.33
CA ARG A 122 -13.14 -12.18 12.57
C ARG A 122 -14.00 -11.65 11.42
N ARG A 123 -13.62 -11.93 10.17
CA ARG A 123 -14.37 -11.50 8.97
C ARG A 123 -15.75 -12.17 8.89
N ALA A 124 -15.87 -13.46 9.23
CA ALA A 124 -17.14 -14.16 9.29
C ALA A 124 -18.06 -13.58 10.37
N SER A 125 -17.55 -13.34 11.58
CA SER A 125 -18.33 -12.72 12.67
C SER A 125 -18.81 -11.31 12.31
N TYR A 126 -17.98 -10.48 11.67
CA TYR A 126 -18.41 -9.16 11.19
C TYR A 126 -19.49 -9.26 10.10
N ARG A 127 -19.43 -10.29 9.25
CA ARG A 127 -20.43 -10.50 8.19
C ARG A 127 -21.77 -10.93 8.77
N GLU A 128 -21.77 -11.89 9.69
CA GLU A 128 -22.99 -12.33 10.39
C GLU A 128 -23.67 -11.18 11.12
N LEU A 129 -22.89 -10.33 11.81
CA LEU A 129 -23.40 -9.11 12.45
C LEU A 129 -24.00 -8.12 11.43
N ASN A 130 -23.36 -7.92 10.28
CA ASN A 130 -23.88 -7.01 9.25
C ASN A 130 -25.14 -7.53 8.56
N ASP A 131 -25.32 -8.85 8.48
CA ASP A 131 -26.45 -9.50 7.81
C ASP A 131 -27.66 -9.71 8.76
N ASP A 132 -27.50 -9.51 10.07
CA ASP A 132 -28.58 -9.61 11.05
C ASP A 132 -29.57 -8.42 10.93
N PRO A 133 -30.85 -8.67 10.57
CA PRO A 133 -31.85 -7.61 10.39
C PRO A 133 -32.21 -6.86 11.68
N GLN A 134 -31.95 -7.44 12.86
CA GLN A 134 -32.19 -6.81 14.16
C GLN A 134 -30.97 -6.03 14.65
N PHE A 135 -29.77 -6.36 14.19
CA PHE A 135 -28.53 -5.69 14.59
C PHE A 135 -28.19 -4.57 13.62
N ASN A 136 -28.79 -3.40 13.82
CA ASN A 136 -28.42 -2.21 13.07
C ASN A 136 -27.08 -1.65 13.59
N VAL A 137 -25.98 -1.92 12.88
CA VAL A 137 -24.64 -1.38 13.20
C VAL A 137 -24.65 0.15 13.25
N ALA A 138 -25.49 0.81 12.45
CA ALA A 138 -25.61 2.27 12.45
C ALA A 138 -26.34 2.83 13.68
N GLU A 139 -27.10 2.00 14.40
CA GLU A 139 -27.84 2.37 15.60
C GLU A 139 -27.05 2.02 16.88
N THR A 140 -26.27 0.94 16.85
CA THR A 140 -25.39 0.50 17.95
C THR A 140 -24.05 1.23 17.99
N VAL A 141 -23.56 1.75 16.85
CA VAL A 141 -22.57 2.85 16.84
C VAL A 141 -23.31 4.09 17.31
N ARG A 142 -23.49 4.15 18.64
CA ARG A 142 -24.05 5.27 19.38
C ARG A 142 -23.59 6.57 18.72
N LYS A 143 -24.54 7.45 18.37
CA LYS A 143 -24.28 8.82 17.94
C LYS A 143 -23.06 9.33 18.71
N PRO A 144 -22.03 9.86 18.04
CA PRO A 144 -20.91 10.43 18.74
C PRO A 144 -21.47 11.40 19.79
N ASP A 145 -21.00 11.26 21.03
CA ASP A 145 -21.37 12.18 22.09
C ASP A 145 -21.25 13.60 21.52
N ALA A 146 -22.24 14.46 21.80
CA ALA A 146 -22.39 15.80 21.21
C ALA A 146 -21.17 16.74 21.37
N LYS A 147 -20.08 16.25 21.96
CA LYS A 147 -18.74 16.83 21.98
C LYS A 147 -17.96 16.74 20.66
N LEU A 148 -18.39 15.95 19.67
CA LEU A 148 -17.86 16.02 18.28
C LEU A 148 -18.52 17.15 17.47
N ALA A 149 -18.67 18.33 18.08
CA ALA A 149 -19.36 19.48 17.49
C ALA A 149 -18.60 20.17 16.33
N GLN A 150 -17.49 19.60 15.87
CA GLN A 150 -16.72 20.09 14.72
C GLN A 150 -16.50 18.94 13.75
N PRO A 151 -17.39 18.74 12.76
CA PRO A 151 -17.12 17.83 11.67
C PRO A 151 -15.92 18.35 10.87
N PHE A 152 -14.93 17.50 10.62
CA PHE A 152 -13.78 17.87 9.78
C PHE A 152 -14.22 18.22 8.35
N ILE A 153 -15.28 17.56 7.88
CA ILE A 153 -15.97 17.88 6.63
C ILE A 153 -17.18 18.78 6.93
N GLU A 154 -16.98 20.10 6.95
CA GLU A 154 -18.06 21.08 7.16
C GLU A 154 -19.05 21.14 5.97
N GLN A 155 -18.55 21.01 4.75
CA GLN A 155 -19.34 21.04 3.52
C GLN A 155 -19.42 19.65 2.90
N ARG A 156 -20.63 19.23 2.50
CA ARG A 156 -20.78 17.99 1.73
C ARG A 156 -19.98 18.10 0.42
N ALA A 157 -19.11 17.14 0.14
CA ALA A 157 -18.41 17.06 -1.13
C ALA A 157 -19.43 16.91 -2.27
N ASP A 158 -19.22 17.64 -3.38
CA ASP A 158 -20.04 17.51 -4.57
C ASP A 158 -19.96 16.05 -5.08
N PRO A 159 -21.09 15.34 -5.18
CA PRO A 159 -21.09 13.91 -5.46
C PRO A 159 -20.62 13.65 -6.89
N PHE A 160 -19.55 12.87 -7.03
CA PHE A 160 -19.22 12.25 -8.30
C PHE A 160 -20.21 11.11 -8.58
N ILE A 161 -20.95 11.20 -9.69
CA ILE A 161 -22.06 10.30 -10.00
C ILE A 161 -21.64 9.33 -11.10
N LEU A 162 -21.70 8.04 -10.78
CA LEU A 162 -21.43 6.96 -11.70
C LEU A 162 -22.76 6.26 -12.06
N ARG A 163 -23.00 6.02 -13.34
CA ARG A 163 -24.15 5.26 -13.82
C ARG A 163 -23.67 3.89 -14.28
N ASP A 164 -24.24 2.83 -13.70
CA ASP A 164 -24.03 1.45 -14.14
C ASP A 164 -25.39 0.75 -14.30
N GLY A 165 -25.74 0.42 -15.53
CA GLY A 165 -27.05 -0.09 -15.93
C GLY A 165 -28.22 0.84 -15.55
N ASN A 166 -29.12 0.33 -14.69
CA ASN A 166 -30.31 1.04 -14.20
C ASN A 166 -30.10 1.70 -12.82
N HIS A 167 -28.86 1.71 -12.31
CA HIS A 167 -28.53 2.23 -10.99
C HIS A 167 -27.55 3.39 -11.09
N TYR A 168 -27.78 4.39 -10.24
CA TYR A 168 -26.89 5.52 -10.03
C TYR A 168 -26.15 5.32 -8.71
N TYR A 169 -24.83 5.34 -8.75
CA TYR A 169 -23.93 5.26 -7.60
C TYR A 169 -23.34 6.64 -7.35
N PHE A 170 -23.33 7.06 -6.09
CA PHE A 170 -22.69 8.32 -5.71
C PHE A 170 -22.03 8.19 -4.35
N ILE A 171 -20.94 8.95 -4.18
CA ILE A 171 -20.22 9.07 -2.93
C ILE A 171 -20.75 10.33 -2.22
N ALA A 172 -21.27 10.17 -1.02
CA ALA A 172 -21.73 11.27 -0.18
C ALA A 172 -20.92 11.31 1.10
N SER A 173 -20.31 12.45 1.41
CA SER A 173 -19.81 12.72 2.76
C SER A 173 -20.98 12.98 3.69
N VAL A 174 -21.02 12.32 4.85
CA VAL A 174 -22.01 12.55 5.89
C VAL A 174 -21.35 13.35 7.02
N PRO A 175 -21.62 14.66 7.14
CA PRO A 175 -20.99 15.50 8.15
C PRO A 175 -21.25 15.02 9.58
N GLU A 176 -22.39 14.38 9.84
CA GLU A 176 -22.79 13.89 11.17
C GLU A 176 -21.87 12.78 11.71
N TYR A 177 -21.17 12.03 10.85
CA TYR A 177 -20.29 10.92 11.25
C TYR A 177 -18.90 10.97 10.61
N ASP A 178 -18.56 12.09 9.96
CA ASP A 178 -17.28 12.34 9.26
C ASP A 178 -16.82 11.15 8.39
N ARG A 179 -17.77 10.57 7.62
CA ARG A 179 -17.57 9.36 6.82
C ARG A 179 -18.05 9.57 5.38
N LEU A 180 -17.38 8.90 4.43
CA LEU A 180 -17.84 8.73 3.05
C LEU A 180 -18.75 7.49 2.93
N GLU A 181 -19.96 7.67 2.43
CA GLU A 181 -20.91 6.60 2.13
C GLU A 181 -21.12 6.47 0.62
N ILE A 182 -21.23 5.23 0.13
CA ILE A 182 -21.67 4.96 -1.24
C ILE A 182 -23.16 4.66 -1.21
N ARG A 183 -23.94 5.44 -1.95
CA ARG A 183 -25.39 5.29 -2.05
C ARG A 183 -25.79 4.87 -3.46
N ARG A 184 -26.85 4.07 -3.55
CA ARG A 184 -27.41 3.56 -4.81
C ARG A 184 -28.85 4.05 -4.96
N ALA A 185 -29.19 4.61 -6.12
CA ALA A 185 -30.54 5.05 -6.44
C ALA A 185 -30.99 4.55 -7.82
N THR A 186 -32.29 4.29 -7.97
CA THR A 186 -32.93 3.86 -9.23
C THR A 186 -33.55 5.03 -10.00
N ARG A 187 -33.75 6.20 -9.37
CA ARG A 187 -34.38 7.38 -9.99
C ARG A 187 -33.73 8.68 -9.51
N TRP A 188 -33.46 9.59 -10.45
CA TRP A 188 -32.83 10.90 -10.20
C TRP A 188 -33.65 11.84 -9.29
N LYS A 189 -34.98 11.65 -9.17
CA LYS A 189 -35.86 12.59 -8.45
C LYS A 189 -35.88 12.42 -6.93
N THR A 190 -35.31 11.35 -6.37
CA THR A 190 -35.21 11.16 -4.90
C THR A 190 -34.06 11.98 -4.29
N TYR A 191 -33.66 13.06 -4.96
CA TYR A 191 -32.37 13.75 -4.83
C TYR A 191 -32.51 15.17 -4.28
N ALA A 192 -33.67 15.56 -3.74
CA ALA A 192 -33.75 16.83 -3.03
C ALA A 192 -33.00 16.69 -1.70
N PRO A 193 -31.86 17.38 -1.47
CA PRO A 193 -31.34 17.48 -0.12
C PRO A 193 -32.44 18.12 0.75
N PRO A 194 -32.67 17.65 1.99
CA PRO A 194 -33.47 18.44 2.93
C PRO A 194 -32.88 19.85 2.97
N PRO A 195 -33.72 20.91 3.02
CA PRO A 195 -33.23 22.28 2.93
C PRO A 195 -32.11 22.48 3.95
N CYS A 196 -30.96 22.95 3.48
CA CYS A 196 -29.87 23.38 4.35
C CYS A 196 -30.48 24.36 5.35
N ARG A 197 -30.55 23.94 6.62
CA ARG A 197 -30.82 24.87 7.70
C ARG A 197 -29.54 25.69 7.81
N CYS A 198 -29.46 26.77 7.04
CA CYS A 198 -28.45 27.80 7.21
C CYS A 198 -28.64 28.32 8.64
N LEU A 199 -27.84 27.80 9.56
CA LEU A 199 -27.61 28.47 10.83
C LEU A 199 -26.90 29.77 10.45
N ALA A 200 -27.62 30.88 10.64
CA ALA A 200 -27.07 32.22 10.61
C ALA A 200 -26.07 32.42 11.76
#